data_AF-A0A9X1QN51-F1
#
_entry.id   AF-A0A9X1QN51-F1
#
_cell.length_a   1.000
_cell.length_b   1.000
_cell.length_c   1.000
_cell.angle_alpha   90.00
_cell.angle_beta   90.00
_cell.angle_gamma   90.00
#
_symmetry.space_group_name_H-M   'P 1'
#
loop_
_entity.id
_entity.type
_entity.pdbx_description
1 polymer ?
#
loop_
_entity_poly.entity_id
_entity_poly.type
_entity_poly.pdbx_seq_one_letter_code
_entity_poly.pdbx_strand_id
1 'polypeptide(L)' 'MAITRGFKLSWVRSHRWNTGITTIVDETLEQQTDVYFEAGYHKSLVPMEDAEFSRLTQRTRHGRFSEPWFDEV' A
#
# COMPACT_ATOMS: atom_id res chain seq x y z
N MET A 1 18.76 26.73 28.41
CA MET A 1 18.19 25.38 28.25
C MET A 1 16.68 25.55 28.14
N ALA A 2 16.13 25.50 26.92
CA ALA A 2 14.72 25.78 26.64
C ALA A 2 14.10 24.57 25.94
N ILE A 3 12.95 24.11 26.46
CA ILE A 3 12.18 22.99 25.95
C ILE A 3 11.18 23.55 24.93
N THR A 4 11.45 23.37 23.64
CA THR A 4 10.53 23.80 22.58
C THR A 4 9.53 22.68 22.29
N ARG A 5 8.30 22.82 22.79
CA ARG A 5 7.14 22.03 22.35
C ARG A 5 6.61 22.63 21.04
N GLY A 6 6.51 21.80 19.99
CA GLY A 6 5.98 22.23 18.70
C GLY A 6 5.78 21.09 17.71
N PHE A 7 5.01 20.06 18.07
CA PHE A 7 4.53 19.07 17.09
C PHE A 7 3.33 19.66 16.34
N LYS A 8 3.55 20.09 15.10
CA LYS A 8 2.49 20.49 14.17
C LYS A 8 2.23 19.34 13.19
N LEU A 9 1.36 18.41 13.58
CA LEU A 9 0.82 17.39 12.68
C LEU A 9 -0.23 18.05 11.77
N SER A 10 0.16 18.44 10.56
CA SER A 10 -0.79 18.79 9.50
C SER A 10 -1.28 17.51 8.83
N TRP A 11 -2.52 17.13 9.12
CA TRP A 11 -3.22 16.04 8.44
C TRP A 11 -3.39 16.36 6.95
N VAL A 12 -2.82 15.51 6.09
CA VAL A 12 -2.99 15.54 4.63
C VAL A 12 -4.44 15.20 4.29
N ARG A 13 -5.07 16.02 3.44
CA ARG A 13 -6.46 15.87 2.99
C ARG A 13 -6.66 14.55 2.23
N SER A 14 -7.32 13.62 2.89
CA SER A 14 -7.77 12.32 2.38
C SER A 14 -8.59 12.48 1.09
N HIS A 15 -8.05 11.99 -0.03
CA HIS A 15 -8.83 11.73 -1.24
C HIS A 15 -9.39 10.32 -1.14
N ARG A 16 -10.72 10.26 -0.99
CA ARG A 16 -11.52 9.07 -0.71
C ARG A 16 -11.60 8.17 -1.94
N TRP A 17 -10.96 7.00 -1.87
CA TRP A 17 -11.38 5.81 -2.64
C TRP A 17 -12.61 5.20 -1.94
N ASN A 18 -13.56 4.64 -2.69
CA ASN A 18 -14.92 4.30 -2.21
C ASN A 18 -15.01 3.15 -1.16
N THR A 19 -13.90 2.77 -0.51
CA THR A 19 -13.89 1.89 0.68
C THR A 19 -13.45 2.63 1.96
N GLY A 20 -12.90 3.84 1.85
CA GLY A 20 -12.55 4.71 3.00
C GLY A 20 -11.44 4.22 3.93
N ILE A 21 -10.80 3.08 3.64
CA ILE A 21 -9.73 2.51 4.46
C ILE A 21 -8.40 3.20 4.11
N THR A 22 -7.61 3.52 5.13
CA THR A 22 -6.24 4.02 4.93
C THR A 22 -5.34 2.88 4.52
N THR A 23 -4.68 3.01 3.37
CA THR A 23 -3.84 1.96 2.77
C THR A 23 -2.37 2.39 2.77
N ILE A 24 -1.50 1.43 3.11
CA ILE A 24 -0.05 1.49 2.91
C ILE A 24 0.32 0.34 1.98
N VAL A 25 1.15 0.60 0.98
CA VAL A 25 1.62 -0.41 0.02
C VAL A 25 3.07 -0.75 0.33
N ASP A 26 3.39 -2.06 0.27
CA ASP A 26 4.76 -2.51 0.44
C ASP A 26 5.53 -2.31 -0.87
N GLU A 27 6.72 -1.71 -0.79
CA GLU A 27 7.58 -1.42 -1.95
C GLU A 27 8.01 -2.68 -2.72
N THR A 28 7.95 -3.86 -2.09
CA THR A 28 8.21 -5.13 -2.78
C THR A 28 7.15 -5.47 -3.83
N LEU A 29 5.93 -4.91 -3.73
CA LEU A 29 4.86 -5.10 -4.71
C LEU A 29 5.04 -4.27 -5.98
N GLU A 30 5.72 -3.12 -5.91
CA GLU A 30 6.03 -2.30 -7.10
C GLU A 30 7.01 -3.00 -8.06
N GLN A 31 7.71 -4.03 -7.57
CA GLN A 31 8.66 -4.82 -8.36
C GLN A 31 8.01 -6.04 -9.01
N GLN A 32 6.74 -6.31 -8.72
CA GLN A 32 6.03 -7.47 -9.26
C GLN A 32 5.33 -7.10 -10.56
N THR A 33 5.62 -7.84 -11.63
CA THR A 33 4.98 -7.66 -12.93
C THR A 33 3.49 -8.02 -12.91
N ASP A 34 3.12 -9.02 -12.12
CA ASP A 34 1.77 -9.55 -12.02
C ASP A 34 1.27 -9.48 -10.57
N VAL A 35 0.23 -8.69 -10.31
CA VAL A 35 -0.43 -8.59 -9.01
C VAL A 35 -1.83 -9.19 -9.10
N TYR A 36 -2.19 -10.03 -8.13
CA TYR A 36 -3.48 -10.69 -8.10
C TYR A 36 -4.26 -10.32 -6.84
N PHE A 37 -5.55 -10.00 -7.00
CA PHE A 37 -6.45 -9.74 -5.89
C PHE A 37 -7.45 -10.88 -5.71
N GLU A 38 -7.71 -11.23 -4.46
CA GLU A 38 -8.84 -12.08 -4.10
C GLU A 38 -10.14 -11.27 -4.14
N ALA A 39 -11.13 -11.76 -4.90
CA ALA A 39 -12.44 -11.10 -5.02
C ALA A 39 -13.38 -11.36 -3.81
N GLY A 40 -12.85 -11.87 -2.70
CA GLY A 40 -13.60 -12.12 -1.46
C GLY A 40 -14.39 -13.43 -1.40
N TYR A 41 -14.27 -14.29 -2.42
CA TYR A 41 -14.92 -15.60 -2.46
C TYR A 41 -13.96 -16.77 -2.70
N HIS A 42 -12.64 -16.56 -2.55
CA HIS A 42 -11.56 -17.56 -2.55
C HIS A 42 -11.54 -18.55 -3.72
N LYS A 43 -12.23 -18.25 -4.83
CA LYS A 43 -12.34 -19.14 -6.00
C LYS A 43 -11.72 -18.56 -7.26
N SER A 44 -11.44 -17.26 -7.27
CA SER A 44 -10.81 -16.63 -8.42
C SER A 44 -9.90 -15.50 -7.99
N LEU A 45 -8.76 -15.44 -8.65
CA LEU A 45 -7.86 -14.33 -8.61
C LEU A 45 -8.20 -13.36 -9.74
N VAL A 46 -8.26 -12.08 -9.41
CA VAL A 46 -8.39 -11.00 -10.40
C VAL A 46 -6.98 -10.54 -10.74
N PRO A 47 -6.48 -10.79 -11.96
CA PRO A 47 -5.20 -10.24 -12.40
C PRO A 47 -5.31 -8.72 -12.51
N MET A 48 -4.23 -8.04 -12.15
CA MET A 48 -4.06 -6.61 -12.34
C MET A 48 -2.71 -6.37 -12.99
N GLU A 49 -2.73 -5.66 -14.12
CA GLU A 49 -1.52 -5.22 -14.79
C GLU A 49 -0.78 -4.21 -13.91
N ASP A 50 0.55 -4.25 -13.92
CA ASP A 50 1.41 -3.31 -13.18
C ASP A 50 0.98 -1.85 -13.35
N ALA A 51 0.76 -1.39 -14.59
CA ALA A 51 0.37 -0.01 -14.86
C ALA A 51 -0.94 0.41 -14.16
N GLU A 52 -1.89 -0.52 -14.02
CA GLU A 52 -3.15 -0.29 -13.31
C GLU A 52 -2.93 -0.28 -11.79
N PHE A 53 -2.15 -1.24 -11.27
CA PHE A 53 -1.79 -1.29 -9.86
C PHE A 53 -1.05 -0.02 -9.42
N SER A 54 -0.03 0.38 -10.17
CA SER A 54 0.73 1.62 -9.99
C SER A 54 -0.18 2.85 -10.01
N ARG A 55 -1.12 2.93 -10.95
CA ARG A 55 -2.08 4.05 -11.03
C ARG A 55 -3.05 4.08 -9.84
N LEU A 56 -3.53 2.94 -9.35
CA LEU A 56 -4.45 2.87 -8.21
C LEU A 56 -3.75 3.24 -6.89
N THR A 57 -2.47 2.89 -6.76
CA THR A 57 -1.68 3.06 -5.53
C THR A 57 -0.80 4.31 -5.53
N GLN A 58 -0.72 5.07 -6.62
CA GLN A 58 0.18 6.25 -6.73
C GLN A 58 0.02 7.31 -5.62
N ARG A 59 -1.11 7.35 -4.90
CA ARG A 59 -1.37 8.30 -3.80
C ARG A 59 -1.37 7.66 -2.40
N THR A 60 -1.15 6.35 -2.31
CA THR A 60 -1.02 5.68 -1.00
C THR A 60 0.37 5.90 -0.43
N ARG A 61 0.52 5.74 0.88
CA ARG A 61 1.86 5.71 1.48
C ARG A 61 2.55 4.42 1.06
N HIS A 62 3.81 4.53 0.71
CA HIS A 62 4.68 3.39 0.41
C HIS A 62 5.69 3.21 1.54
N GLY A 63 6.15 1.98 1.74
CA GLY A 63 7.24 1.66 2.65
C GLY A 63 7.55 0.17 2.67
N ARG A 64 8.68 -0.20 3.27
CA ARG A 64 9.07 -1.60 3.44
C ARG A 64 8.73 -2.09 4.83
N PHE A 65 7.78 -3.00 4.95
CA PHE A 65 7.31 -3.50 6.24
C PHE A 65 7.01 -5.00 6.26
N SER A 66 6.98 -5.64 5.09
CA SER A 66 6.90 -7.08 4.95
C SER A 66 8.30 -7.66 4.99
N GLU A 67 8.47 -8.75 5.74
CA GLU A 67 9.68 -9.55 5.67
C GLU A 67 9.59 -10.49 4.46
N PRO A 68 10.71 -10.75 3.75
CA PRO A 68 10.74 -11.77 2.72
C PRO A 68 10.29 -13.10 3.31
N TRP A 69 9.36 -13.77 2.64
CA TRP A 69 9.12 -15.16 2.93
C TRP A 69 10.30 -15.95 2.36
N PHE A 70 11.08 -16.59 3.23
CA PHE A 70 12.12 -17.52 2.78
C PHE A 70 11.43 -18.82 2.36
N ASP A 71 11.76 -19.32 1.17
CA ASP A 71 11.46 -20.70 0.83
C ASP A 71 12.26 -21.62 1.78
N GLU A 72 11.59 -22.53 2.47
CA GLU A 72 12.24 -23.59 3.22
C GLU A 72 13.15 -24.40 2.29
N VAL A 73 14.41 -24.52 2.69
CA VAL A 73 15.44 -25.40 2.08
C VAL A 73 15.07 -26.87 2.24
#